data_AF-A0A530AQA0-F1
#
_entry.id   AF-A0A530AQA0-F1
#
_cell.length_a   1.000
_cell.length_b   1.000
_cell.length_c   1.000
_cell.angle_alpha   90.00
_cell.angle_beta   90.00
_cell.angle_gamma   90.00
#
_symmetry.space_group_name_H-M   'P 1'
#
loop_
_entity.id
_entity.type
_entity.pdbx_description
1 polymer ?
#
loop_
_entity_poly.entity_id
_entity_poly.type
_entity_poly.pdbx_seq_one_letter_code
_entity_poly.pdbx_strand_id
1 'polypeptide(L)' 'FGKAFNAYAGETVLSKLSRDGLDGRSAKVLGAYTIEGGQDLPLVTPAEAEIEPKP' A
#
# COMPACT_ATOMS: atom_id res chain seq x y z
N PHE A 1 -16.70 -1.00 -10.79
CA PHE A 1 -15.52 -0.12 -10.89
C PHE A 1 -14.46 -0.42 -9.84
N GLY A 2 -14.79 -0.51 -8.54
CA GLY A 2 -13.79 -0.77 -7.48
C GLY A 2 -12.90 -2.00 -7.67
N LYS A 3 -13.45 -3.15 -8.13
CA LYS A 3 -12.64 -4.36 -8.40
C LYS A 3 -11.55 -4.16 -9.45
N ALA A 4 -11.87 -3.47 -10.55
CA ALA A 4 -10.92 -3.22 -11.63
C ALA A 4 -9.83 -2.22 -11.20
N PHE A 5 -10.22 -1.21 -10.41
CA PHE A 5 -9.28 -0.25 -9.83
C PHE A 5 -8.30 -0.92 -8.86
N ASN A 6 -8.80 -1.79 -7.96
CA ASN A 6 -7.93 -2.50 -7.02
C ASN A 6 -7.00 -3.48 -7.73
N ALA A 7 -7.46 -4.14 -8.79
CA ALA A 7 -6.61 -5.00 -9.61
C ALA A 7 -5.49 -4.19 -10.29
N TYR A 8 -5.84 -3.04 -10.88
CA TYR A 8 -4.87 -2.13 -11.51
C TYR A 8 -3.85 -1.58 -10.50
N ALA A 9 -4.29 -1.14 -9.32
CA ALA A 9 -3.39 -0.68 -8.26
C ALA A 9 -2.45 -1.80 -7.78
N GLY A 10 -2.95 -3.02 -7.62
CA GLY A 10 -2.14 -4.18 -7.28
C GLY A 10 -1.08 -4.48 -8.33
N GLU A 11 -1.45 -4.47 -9.61
CA GLU A 11 -0.54 -4.75 -10.72
C GLU A 11 0.47 -3.62 -10.96
N THR A 12 0.05 -2.37 -10.89
CA THR A 12 0.90 -1.24 -11.32
C THR A 12 1.74 -0.63 -10.20
N VAL A 13 1.38 -0.86 -8.94
CA VAL A 13 2.07 -0.30 -7.76
C VAL A 13 2.69 -1.41 -6.92
N LEU A 14 1.88 -2.31 -6.38
CA LEU A 14 2.34 -3.29 -5.39
C LEU A 14 3.24 -4.38 -5.99
N SER A 15 3.01 -4.78 -7.25
CA SER A 15 3.83 -5.80 -7.91
C SER A 15 5.30 -5.38 -8.07
N LYS A 16 5.57 -4.07 -8.08
CA LYS A 16 6.92 -3.49 -8.28
C LYS A 16 7.74 -3.44 -7.00
N LEU A 17 7.12 -3.65 -5.84
CA LEU A 17 7.81 -3.63 -4.56
C LEU A 17 8.55 -4.96 -4.34
N SER A 18 9.80 -4.84 -3.88
CA SER A 18 10.55 -6.02 -3.42
C SER A 18 9.82 -6.66 -2.25
N ARG A 19 9.73 -8.00 -2.28
CA ARG A 19 9.13 -8.80 -1.21
C ARG A 19 10.16 -9.34 -0.22
N ASP A 20 11.44 -9.14 -0.49
CA ASP A 20 12.53 -9.70 0.29
C ASP A 20 13.01 -8.74 1.38
N GLY A 21 13.34 -9.30 2.56
CA GLY A 21 13.98 -8.57 3.66
C GLY A 21 13.18 -7.36 4.13
N LEU A 22 11.86 -7.53 4.25
CA LEU A 22 10.92 -6.50 4.69
C LEU A 22 10.85 -6.33 6.22
N ASP A 23 11.29 -7.34 6.96
CA ASP A 23 11.25 -7.32 8.42
C ASP A 23 12.02 -6.11 8.97
N GLY A 24 11.33 -5.29 9.78
CA GLY A 24 11.88 -4.08 10.38
C GLY A 24 12.01 -2.87 9.43
N ARG A 25 11.55 -2.97 8.17
CA ARG A 25 11.53 -1.84 7.23
C ARG A 25 10.22 -1.08 7.28
N SER A 26 10.31 0.24 7.16
CA SER A 26 9.15 1.11 7.02
C SER A 26 8.66 1.13 5.57
N ALA A 27 7.34 1.21 5.40
CA ALA A 27 6.69 1.41 4.11
C ALA A 27 5.91 2.73 4.14
N LYS A 28 6.05 3.52 3.07
CA LYS A 28 5.29 4.74 2.86
C LYS A 28 4.29 4.50 1.73
N VAL A 29 3.03 4.82 1.96
CA VAL A 29 1.94 4.61 0.99
C VAL A 29 1.16 5.90 0.84
N LEU A 30 0.92 6.30 -0.41
CA LEU A 30 -0.04 7.34 -0.77
C LEU A 30 -1.24 6.67 -1.44
N GLY A 31 -2.45 6.92 -0.93
CA GLY A 31 -3.63 6.28 -1.47
C GLY A 31 -4.93 6.78 -0.87
N ALA A 32 -6.04 6.28 -1.42
CA ALA A 32 -7.36 6.57 -0.90
C ALA A 32 -7.73 5.59 0.21
N TYR A 33 -8.37 6.09 1.25
CA TYR A 33 -8.92 5.27 2.34
C TYR A 33 -10.24 5.87 2.83
N THR A 34 -11.07 5.03 3.45
CA THR A 34 -12.28 5.47 4.13
C THR A 34 -11.96 5.79 5.58
N ILE A 35 -12.48 6.91 6.08
CA ILE A 35 -12.41 7.25 7.50
C ILE A 35 -13.57 6.51 8.17
N GLU A 36 -13.29 5.31 8.68
CA GLU A 36 -14.21 4.61 9.58
C GLU A 36 -13.90 5.02 11.01
N GLY A 37 -14.92 5.25 11.85
CA GLY A 37 -14.77 5.80 13.20
C GLY A 37 -14.11 4.88 14.23
N GLY A 38 -13.31 3.90 13.80
CA GLY A 38 -12.63 2.91 14.64
C GLY A 38 -11.17 3.25 14.95
N GLN A 39 -10.55 2.44 15.81
CA GLN A 39 -9.12 2.53 16.14
C GLN A 39 -8.22 1.70 15.20
N ASP A 40 -8.82 0.95 14.28
CA ASP A 40 -8.08 0.13 13.34
C ASP A 40 -7.36 0.97 12.29
N LEU A 41 -6.24 0.45 11.79
CA LEU A 41 -5.52 1.06 10.69
C LEU A 41 -6.41 1.03 9.43
N PRO A 42 -6.52 2.15 8.69
CA PRO A 42 -7.40 2.22 7.54
C PRO A 42 -6.92 1.30 6.41
N LEU A 43 -7.85 0.68 5.72
CA LEU A 43 -7.55 -0.04 4.48
C LEU A 43 -7.28 0.99 3.37
N VAL A 44 -6.05 1.01 2.85
CA VAL A 44 -5.62 1.95 1.82
C VAL A 44 -5.62 1.28 0.46
N THR A 45 -6.22 1.92 -0.54
CA THR A 45 -6.02 1.59 -1.95
C THR A 45 -4.87 2.45 -2.50
N PRO A 46 -3.70 1.86 -2.80
CA PRO A 46 -2.49 2.63 -3.08
C PRO A 46 -2.49 3.21 -4.49
N ALA A 47 -2.08 4.47 -4.61
CA ALA A 47 -1.65 5.09 -5.86
C ALA A 47 -0.12 5.03 -6.00
N GLU A 48 0.59 5.14 -4.87
CA GLU A 48 2.05 5.04 -4.78
C GLU A 48 2.41 4.26 -3.51
N ALA A 49 3.51 3.52 -3.57
CA ALA A 49 4.06 2.81 -2.42
C ALA A 49 5.57 2.69 -2.56
N GLU A 50 6.29 2.89 -1.46
CA GLU A 50 7.74 2.82 -1.37
C GLU A 50 8.15 2.12 -0.08
N ILE A 51 9.20 1.29 -0.14
CA ILE A 51 9.83 0.72 1.06
C ILE A 51 11.09 1.53 1.34
N GLU A 52 11.18 2.10 2.55
CA GLU A 52 12.33 2.90 2.94
C GLU A 52 13.63 2.09 2.89
N PRO A 53 14.78 2.73 2.60
CA PRO A 53 16.08 2.05 2.63
C PRO A 53 16.33 1.37 3.97
N LYS A 54 17.16 0.33 3.98
CA LYS A 54 17.62 -0.25 5.24
C LYS A 54 18.39 0.83 6.03
N PRO A 55 18.14 1.00 7.34
CA PRO A 55 18.93 1.90 8.18
C PRO A 55 20.41 1.50 8.22
#